data_AF-A0A4U9HWV2-F1
#
_entry.id   AF-A0A4U9HWV2-F1
#
_cell.length_a   1.000
_cell.length_b   1.000
_cell.length_c   1.000
_cell.angle_alpha   90.00
_cell.angle_beta   90.00
_cell.angle_gamma   90.00
#
_symmetry.space_group_name_H-M   'P 1'
#
loop_
_entity.id
_entity.type
_entity.pdbx_description
1 polymer ?
#
loop_
_entity_poly.entity_id
_entity_poly.type
_entity_poly.pdbx_seq_one_letter_code
_entity_poly.pdbx_strand_id
1 'polypeptide(L)'
;MAGKLFSLRGAALLALSLMAASAQAVDVTVAYQTSAEPAKVAQAENSFAKQSGAKVDWRKFDSGSSVLRALASGDVQIGNIGSSPLAVAASQKLPIEVFLIASQLGSSEALVVKNTITSPKESDRQTHCGAVYLNHPLQPAGFAEALGHQA
;
A
#
# COMPACT_ATOMS: atom_id res chain seq x y z
N MET A 1 -39.75 -9.01 49.88
CA MET A 1 -38.35 -9.04 49.39
C MET A 1 -38.33 -9.64 47.98
N ALA A 2 -38.67 -8.88 46.93
CA ALA A 2 -38.82 -9.41 45.57
C ALA A 2 -38.43 -8.40 44.48
N GLY A 3 -37.44 -7.54 44.75
CA GLY A 3 -37.05 -6.44 43.83
C GLY A 3 -35.60 -6.45 43.37
N LYS A 4 -34.75 -7.37 43.87
CA LYS A 4 -33.30 -7.33 43.60
C LYS A 4 -32.83 -8.28 42.49
N LEU A 5 -33.65 -9.24 42.03
CA LEU A 5 -33.24 -10.20 41.01
C LEU A 5 -33.38 -9.68 39.56
N PHE A 6 -34.24 -8.70 39.30
CA PHE A 6 -34.46 -8.19 37.93
C PHE A 6 -33.36 -7.25 37.44
N SER A 7 -32.66 -6.58 38.37
CA SER A 7 -31.59 -5.62 38.04
C SER A 7 -30.28 -6.32 37.61
N LEU A 8 -30.03 -7.54 38.11
CA LEU A 8 -28.81 -8.31 37.81
C LEU A 8 -28.78 -8.92 36.40
N ARG A 9 -29.94 -9.11 35.74
CA ARG A 9 -30.00 -9.68 34.39
C ARG A 9 -29.80 -8.64 33.28
N GLY A 10 -30.14 -7.38 33.53
CA GLY A 10 -29.89 -6.28 32.57
C GLY A 10 -28.41 -5.90 32.48
N ALA A 11 -27.68 -5.93 33.60
CA ALA A 11 -26.25 -5.61 33.64
C ALA A 11 -25.38 -6.66 32.92
N ALA A 12 -25.79 -7.94 32.94
CA ALA A 12 -25.03 -9.02 32.30
C ALA A 12 -25.07 -8.95 30.75
N LEU A 13 -26.16 -8.44 30.17
CA LEU A 13 -26.29 -8.31 28.71
C LEU A 13 -25.50 -7.12 28.15
N LEU A 14 -25.35 -6.04 28.93
CA LEU A 14 -24.57 -4.87 28.54
C LEU A 14 -23.05 -5.12 28.64
N ALA A 15 -22.61 -5.99 29.55
CA ALA A 15 -21.21 -6.39 29.69
C ALA A 15 -20.72 -7.27 28.53
N LEU A 16 -21.61 -8.06 27.91
CA LEU A 16 -21.23 -8.96 26.81
C LEU A 16 -21.07 -8.24 25.46
N SER A 17 -21.71 -7.08 25.27
CA SER A 17 -21.57 -6.26 24.06
C SER A 17 -20.22 -5.53 23.94
N LEU A 18 -19.44 -5.40 25.03
CA LEU A 18 -18.14 -4.72 24.98
C LEU A 18 -16.96 -5.62 24.56
N MET A 19 -17.14 -6.94 24.42
CA MET A 19 -16.06 -7.88 24.10
C MET A 19 -15.88 -8.21 22.61
N ALA A 20 -16.61 -7.55 21.70
CA ALA A 20 -16.55 -7.84 20.26
C ALA A 20 -15.59 -6.94 19.46
N ALA A 21 -14.88 -5.99 20.08
CA ALA A 21 -13.85 -5.22 19.40
C ALA A 21 -12.51 -5.96 19.43
N SER A 22 -12.45 -7.15 18.83
CA SER A 22 -11.15 -7.74 18.49
C SER A 22 -10.54 -6.92 17.36
N ALA A 23 -9.44 -6.20 17.65
CA ALA A 23 -8.56 -5.66 16.62
C ALA A 23 -7.99 -6.85 15.82
N GLN A 24 -8.70 -7.24 14.77
CA GLN A 24 -8.25 -8.26 13.84
C GLN A 24 -7.05 -7.67 13.10
N ALA A 25 -5.89 -8.31 13.24
CA ALA A 25 -4.73 -7.96 12.44
C ALA A 25 -5.12 -8.10 10.96
N VAL A 26 -5.07 -7.00 10.22
CA VAL A 26 -5.38 -7.01 8.79
C VAL A 26 -4.19 -7.66 8.07
N ASP A 27 -4.47 -8.71 7.30
CA ASP A 27 -3.47 -9.31 6.40
C ASP A 27 -3.33 -8.40 5.17
N VAL A 28 -2.10 -7.93 4.90
CA VAL A 28 -1.81 -7.01 3.79
C VAL A 28 -0.60 -7.51 3.01
N THR A 29 -0.79 -7.69 1.72
CA THR A 29 0.29 -7.97 0.77
C THR A 29 0.78 -6.65 0.17
N VAL A 30 2.07 -6.37 0.36
CA VAL A 30 2.75 -5.19 -0.15
C VAL A 30 3.71 -5.59 -1.26
N ALA A 31 3.38 -5.19 -2.49
CA ALA A 31 4.21 -5.40 -3.66
C ALA A 31 5.33 -4.37 -3.76
N TYR A 32 6.56 -4.85 -3.85
CA TYR A 32 7.75 -4.02 -3.99
C TYR A 32 8.57 -4.37 -5.23
N GLN A 33 9.27 -3.38 -5.77
CA GLN A 33 10.25 -3.55 -6.84
C GLN A 33 11.67 -3.35 -6.30
N THR A 34 12.70 -3.62 -7.10
CA THR A 34 14.11 -3.63 -6.67
C THR A 34 14.79 -2.26 -6.66
N SER A 35 14.05 -1.17 -6.87
CA SER A 35 14.58 0.18 -6.76
C SER A 35 15.22 0.41 -5.39
N ALA A 36 16.39 1.03 -5.39
CA ALA A 36 17.10 1.42 -4.18
C ALA A 36 16.51 2.73 -3.65
N GLU A 37 15.51 2.62 -2.79
CA GLU A 37 14.78 3.76 -2.20
C GLU A 37 14.89 3.75 -0.67
N PRO A 38 14.85 4.91 0.02
CA PRO A 38 14.92 4.97 1.49
C PRO A 38 13.88 4.09 2.20
N ALA A 39 12.71 3.90 1.59
CA ALA A 39 11.65 3.01 2.09
C ALA A 39 12.11 1.54 2.29
N LYS A 40 13.21 1.12 1.66
CA LYS A 40 13.79 -0.23 1.85
C LYS A 40 14.32 -0.47 3.26
N VAL A 41 14.74 0.58 3.98
CA VAL A 41 15.15 0.45 5.38
C VAL A 41 13.95 0.09 6.25
N ALA A 42 12.84 0.82 6.09
CA ALA A 42 11.60 0.55 6.83
C ALA A 42 11.01 -0.84 6.49
N GLN A 43 11.17 -1.29 5.24
CA GLN A 43 10.83 -2.65 4.81
C GLN A 43 11.71 -3.68 5.55
N ALA A 44 13.03 -3.52 5.55
CA ALA A 44 13.96 -4.45 6.19
C ALA A 44 13.75 -4.54 7.70
N GLU A 45 13.40 -3.43 8.35
CA GLU A 45 13.12 -3.36 9.78
C GLU A 45 11.71 -3.82 10.17
N ASN A 46 10.85 -4.15 9.20
CA ASN A 46 9.44 -4.45 9.38
C ASN A 46 8.68 -3.34 10.14
N SER A 47 9.08 -2.08 9.95
CA SER A 47 8.54 -0.94 10.69
C SER A 47 7.05 -0.73 10.43
N PHE A 48 6.59 -0.94 9.19
CA PHE A 48 5.17 -0.87 8.85
C PHE A 48 4.32 -1.90 9.61
N ALA A 49 4.74 -3.18 9.65
CA ALA A 49 4.03 -4.23 10.37
C ALA A 49 3.97 -3.93 11.89
N LYS A 50 5.10 -3.46 12.45
CA LYS A 50 5.20 -3.11 13.88
C LYS A 50 4.30 -1.94 14.27
N GLN A 51 4.22 -0.91 13.44
CA GLN A 51 3.44 0.30 13.73
C GLN A 51 1.95 0.14 13.43
N SER A 52 1.60 -0.56 12.35
CA SER A 52 0.20 -0.75 11.95
C SER A 52 -0.51 -1.89 12.69
N GLY A 53 0.22 -2.84 13.27
CA GLY A 53 -0.35 -4.08 13.81
C GLY A 53 -0.86 -5.04 12.72
N ALA A 54 -0.65 -4.72 11.44
CA ALA A 54 -1.01 -5.56 10.31
C ALA A 54 0.01 -6.70 10.12
N LYS A 55 -0.46 -7.83 9.58
CA LYS A 55 0.42 -8.90 9.11
C LYS A 55 0.79 -8.61 7.66
N VAL A 56 2.06 -8.28 7.44
CA VAL A 56 2.55 -7.82 6.14
C VAL A 56 3.25 -8.94 5.38
N ASP A 57 2.75 -9.29 4.19
CA ASP A 57 3.45 -10.12 3.20
C ASP A 57 4.16 -9.23 2.18
N TRP A 58 5.49 -9.20 2.21
CA TRP A 58 6.29 -8.44 1.25
C TRP A 58 6.58 -9.28 0.01
N ARG A 59 5.98 -8.92 -1.12
CA ARG A 59 6.13 -9.66 -2.37
C ARG A 59 6.94 -8.87 -3.40
N LYS A 60 8.02 -9.47 -3.89
CA LYS A 60 8.83 -8.88 -4.97
C LYS A 60 8.12 -9.04 -6.32
N PHE A 61 8.16 -7.99 -7.12
CA PHE A 61 7.77 -7.99 -8.52
C PHE A 61 8.88 -7.38 -9.39
N ASP A 62 8.96 -7.81 -10.65
CA ASP A 62 9.99 -7.37 -11.58
C ASP A 62 9.58 -6.16 -12.45
N SER A 63 8.31 -5.76 -12.41
CA SER A 63 7.82 -4.59 -13.18
C SER A 63 6.54 -3.98 -12.60
N GLY A 64 6.36 -2.67 -12.81
CA GLY A 64 5.14 -1.95 -12.39
C GLY A 64 3.86 -2.46 -13.07
N SER A 65 3.92 -3.03 -14.29
CA SER A 65 2.76 -3.64 -14.95
C SER A 65 2.33 -4.95 -14.29
N SER A 66 3.27 -5.74 -13.78
CA SER A 66 2.95 -6.95 -13.00
C SER A 66 2.34 -6.61 -11.65
N VAL A 67 2.84 -5.56 -10.98
CA VAL A 67 2.23 -5.02 -9.74
C VAL A 67 0.81 -4.50 -10.01
N LEU A 68 0.60 -3.77 -11.11
CA LEU A 68 -0.73 -3.27 -11.47
C LEU A 68 -1.75 -4.39 -11.66
N ARG A 69 -1.38 -5.48 -12.33
CA ARG A 69 -2.26 -6.64 -12.50
C ARG A 69 -2.62 -7.27 -11.15
N ALA A 70 -1.65 -7.40 -10.25
CA ALA A 70 -1.88 -7.92 -8.92
C ALA A 70 -2.81 -7.00 -8.09
N LEU A 71 -2.62 -5.69 -8.18
CA LEU A 71 -3.54 -4.70 -7.60
C LEU A 71 -4.96 -4.86 -8.17
N ALA A 72 -5.10 -4.91 -9.50
CA ALA A 72 -6.39 -5.05 -10.16
C ALA A 72 -7.13 -6.36 -9.79
N SER A 73 -6.39 -7.45 -9.57
CA SER A 73 -6.94 -8.74 -9.15
C SER A 73 -7.34 -8.81 -7.67
N GLY A 74 -6.84 -7.89 -6.83
CA GLY A 74 -6.97 -7.97 -5.38
C GLY A 74 -5.94 -8.87 -4.69
N ASP A 75 -5.05 -9.55 -5.42
CA ASP A 75 -3.96 -10.36 -4.87
C ASP A 75 -2.93 -9.52 -4.09
N VAL A 76 -2.86 -8.22 -4.40
CA VAL A 76 -2.01 -7.22 -3.74
C VAL A 76 -2.88 -6.04 -3.34
N GLN A 77 -2.66 -5.52 -2.14
CA GLN A 77 -3.43 -4.42 -1.57
C GLN A 77 -2.65 -3.11 -1.67
N ILE A 78 -1.32 -3.18 -1.49
CA ILE A 78 -0.42 -2.04 -1.61
C ILE A 78 0.65 -2.36 -2.64
N GLY A 79 0.93 -1.46 -3.58
CA GLY A 79 1.99 -1.67 -4.55
C GLY A 79 2.73 -0.39 -4.92
N ASN A 80 4.02 -0.50 -5.25
CA ASN A 80 4.77 0.59 -5.89
C ASN A 80 4.70 0.42 -7.42
N ILE A 81 4.10 1.38 -8.13
CA ILE A 81 4.11 1.44 -9.61
C ILE A 81 4.56 2.81 -10.12
N GLY A 82 5.19 2.82 -11.29
CA GLY A 82 5.57 4.04 -11.99
C GLY A 82 4.39 4.77 -12.62
N SER A 83 4.64 5.99 -13.09
CA SER A 83 3.65 6.86 -13.75
C SER A 83 3.00 6.22 -15.00
N SER A 84 3.75 5.43 -15.79
CA SER A 84 3.19 4.80 -17.00
C SER A 84 2.17 3.70 -16.70
N PRO A 85 2.43 2.71 -15.83
CA PRO A 85 1.38 1.79 -15.37
C PRO A 85 0.21 2.50 -14.67
N LEU A 86 0.46 3.59 -13.94
CA LEU A 86 -0.63 4.38 -13.36
C LEU A 86 -1.54 4.99 -14.43
N ALA A 87 -0.97 5.59 -15.47
CA ALA A 87 -1.75 6.17 -16.57
C ALA A 87 -2.66 5.12 -17.24
N VAL A 88 -2.16 3.89 -17.39
CA VAL A 88 -2.97 2.74 -17.86
C VAL A 88 -4.12 2.45 -16.89
N ALA A 89 -3.83 2.38 -15.59
CA ALA A 89 -4.84 2.10 -14.58
C ALA A 89 -5.95 3.15 -14.53
N ALA A 90 -5.57 4.43 -14.58
CA ALA A 90 -6.49 5.56 -14.61
C ALA A 90 -7.37 5.55 -15.87
N SER A 91 -6.77 5.24 -17.04
CA SER A 91 -7.50 5.12 -18.31
C SER A 91 -8.53 3.98 -18.29
N GLN A 92 -8.20 2.89 -17.61
CA GLN A 92 -9.08 1.73 -17.42
C GLN A 92 -10.06 1.88 -16.25
N LYS A 93 -10.00 2.99 -15.51
CA LYS A 93 -10.84 3.25 -14.32
C LYS A 93 -10.73 2.14 -13.27
N LEU A 94 -9.54 1.59 -13.08
CA LEU A 94 -9.30 0.60 -12.04
C LEU A 94 -9.49 1.24 -10.65
N PRO A 95 -10.01 0.49 -9.65
CA PRO A 95 -10.30 1.01 -8.32
C PRO A 95 -9.03 1.10 -7.46
N ILE A 96 -8.03 1.85 -7.93
CA ILE A 96 -6.75 2.06 -7.24
C ILE A 96 -6.52 3.55 -6.98
N GLU A 97 -5.97 3.88 -5.82
CA GLU A 97 -5.72 5.26 -5.42
C GLU A 97 -4.24 5.48 -5.12
N VAL A 98 -3.70 6.62 -5.58
CA VAL A 98 -2.40 7.11 -5.15
C VAL A 98 -2.57 7.73 -3.77
N PHE A 99 -1.79 7.28 -2.79
CA PHE A 99 -1.79 7.90 -1.46
C PHE A 99 -0.42 8.44 -1.06
N LEU A 100 0.65 8.07 -1.78
CA LEU A 100 2.01 8.55 -1.55
C LEU A 100 2.81 8.56 -2.85
N ILE A 101 3.68 9.57 -3.02
CA ILE A 101 4.71 9.57 -4.05
C ILE A 101 5.99 8.97 -3.45
N ALA A 102 6.50 7.90 -4.05
CA ALA A 102 7.67 7.17 -3.57
C ALA A 102 8.97 7.88 -3.93
N SER A 103 9.09 8.32 -5.18
CA SER A 103 10.30 8.93 -5.71
C SER A 103 10.04 9.68 -7.02
N GLN A 104 10.83 10.72 -7.27
CA GLN A 104 11.02 11.30 -8.61
C GLN A 104 12.28 10.65 -9.19
N LEU A 105 12.14 9.84 -10.24
CA LEU A 105 13.20 8.89 -10.62
C LEU A 105 14.41 9.57 -11.28
N GLY A 106 14.26 10.76 -11.90
CA GLY A 106 15.39 11.57 -12.36
C GLY A 106 16.46 10.75 -13.12
N SER A 107 17.71 10.79 -12.64
CA SER A 107 18.84 10.01 -13.21
C SER A 107 18.89 8.54 -12.80
N SER A 108 18.03 8.10 -11.87
CA SER A 108 17.91 6.69 -11.47
C SER A 108 17.30 5.83 -12.58
N GLU A 109 16.63 6.47 -13.55
CA GLU A 109 16.18 5.83 -14.77
C GLU A 109 16.96 6.40 -15.97
N ALA A 110 17.56 5.51 -16.77
CA ALA A 110 18.44 5.92 -17.86
C ALA A 110 18.36 4.95 -19.04
N LEU A 111 18.39 5.53 -20.24
CA LEU A 111 18.59 4.78 -21.48
C LEU A 111 20.09 4.50 -21.66
N VAL A 112 20.50 3.26 -21.39
CA VAL A 112 21.88 2.82 -21.62
C VAL A 112 22.00 2.28 -23.05
N VAL A 113 22.86 2.92 -23.85
CA VAL A 113 23.14 2.54 -25.24
C VAL A 113 24.56 1.98 -25.37
N LYS A 114 24.82 1.21 -26.44
CA LYS A 114 26.19 0.77 -26.78
C LYS A 114 27.07 2.00 -27.06
N ASN A 115 28.35 1.92 -26.69
CA ASN A 115 29.30 3.03 -26.78
C ASN A 115 29.53 3.59 -28.20
N THR A 116 29.09 2.87 -29.23
CA THR A 116 29.15 3.31 -30.64
C THR A 116 28.01 4.25 -31.04
N ILE A 117 27.00 4.45 -30.19
CA ILE A 117 25.86 5.35 -30.45
C ILE A 117 26.16 6.70 -29.79
N THR A 118 26.49 7.70 -30.61
CA THR A 118 27.00 9.01 -30.15
C THR A 118 25.99 10.14 -30.22
N SER A 119 24.78 9.91 -30.76
CA SER A 119 23.73 10.92 -30.79
C SER A 119 22.35 10.31 -30.49
N PRO A 120 21.52 10.94 -29.63
CA PRO A 120 20.12 10.60 -29.50
C PRO A 120 19.38 11.20 -30.69
N LYS A 121 18.98 10.39 -31.67
CA LYS A 121 18.14 10.85 -32.79
C LYS A 121 16.66 10.70 -32.46
N GLU A 122 16.18 11.45 -31.46
CA GLU A 122 14.82 11.36 -30.89
C GLU A 122 14.72 10.27 -29.80
N SER A 123 14.89 10.67 -28.54
CA SER A 123 14.39 9.91 -27.39
C SER A 123 13.95 10.93 -26.36
N ASP A 124 12.65 11.16 -26.28
CA ASP A 124 12.06 12.05 -25.31
C ASP A 124 12.30 11.49 -23.90
N ARG A 125 12.96 12.26 -23.04
CA ARG A 125 13.38 11.80 -21.70
C ARG A 125 12.23 12.07 -20.74
N GLN A 126 11.28 11.15 -20.63
CA GLN A 126 10.21 11.27 -19.65
C GLN A 126 10.74 10.95 -18.25
N THR A 127 10.67 11.95 -17.36
CA THR A 127 10.90 11.74 -15.93
C THR A 127 9.76 10.89 -15.39
N HIS A 128 10.05 9.64 -15.04
CA HIS A 128 9.08 8.77 -14.39
C HIS A 128 9.05 9.04 -12.87
N CYS A 129 7.86 8.98 -12.27
CA CYS A 129 7.68 9.03 -10.82
C CYS A 129 7.23 7.65 -10.34
N GLY A 130 7.84 7.14 -9.27
CA GLY A 130 7.31 6.01 -8.51
C GLY A 130 6.29 6.50 -7.50
N ALA A 131 5.16 5.82 -7.37
CA ALA A 131 4.14 6.11 -6.35
C ALA A 131 3.70 4.82 -5.65
N VAL A 132 3.11 4.97 -4.46
CA VAL A 132 2.58 3.86 -3.66
C VAL A 132 1.05 3.97 -3.64
N TYR A 133 0.40 2.82 -3.83
CA TYR A 133 -1.03 2.73 -4.15
C TYR A 133 -1.78 1.83 -3.20
N LEU A 134 -3.05 2.15 -2.94
CA LEU A 134 -3.99 1.32 -2.20
C LEU A 134 -5.07 0.80 -3.15
N ASN A 135 -5.44 -0.47 -3.00
CA ASN A 135 -6.66 -1.02 -3.57
C ASN A 135 -7.85 -0.75 -2.62
N HIS A 136 -8.98 -0.31 -3.17
CA HIS A 136 -10.14 0.20 -2.42
C HIS A 136 -10.89 -0.80 -1.50
N PRO A 137 -10.86 -2.15 -1.63
CA PRO A 137 -11.66 -3.01 -0.74
C PRO A 137 -11.14 -3.09 0.72
N LEU A 138 -10.06 -2.39 1.07
CA LEU A 138 -9.50 -2.34 2.44
C LEU A 138 -9.38 -0.91 3.01
N GLN A 139 -10.38 -0.06 2.81
CA GLN A 139 -10.52 1.15 3.66
C GLN A 139 -11.45 0.86 4.86
N PRO A 140 -11.00 0.23 5.97
CA PRO A 140 -11.57 0.58 7.26
C PRO A 140 -11.03 1.98 7.61
N ALA A 141 -11.89 2.83 8.19
CA ALA A 141 -11.65 4.24 8.47
C ALA A 141 -10.38 4.57 9.32
N GLY A 142 -9.58 3.59 9.75
CA GLY A 142 -8.35 3.77 10.52
C GLY A 142 -7.03 3.68 9.73
N PHE A 143 -7.02 3.30 8.44
CA PHE A 143 -5.75 3.15 7.69
C PHE A 143 -5.10 4.50 7.32
N ALA A 144 -5.91 5.49 6.98
CA ALA A 144 -5.43 6.85 6.69
C ALA A 144 -4.87 7.55 7.95
N GLU A 145 -5.43 7.24 9.11
CA GLU A 145 -5.03 7.85 10.39
C GLU A 145 -3.67 7.31 10.90
N ALA A 146 -3.37 6.04 10.63
CA ALA A 146 -2.08 5.43 10.99
C ALA A 146 -0.88 6.00 10.20
N LEU A 147 -1.11 6.55 9.00
CA LEU A 147 -0.06 7.12 8.15
C LEU A 147 0.09 8.65 8.29
N GLY A 148 -0.87 9.32 8.94
CA GLY A 148 -0.89 10.77 9.10
C GLY A 148 0.01 11.33 10.21
N HIS A 149 0.67 10.48 11.00
CA HIS A 149 1.47 10.93 12.16
C HIS A 149 2.98 11.08 11.92
N GLN A 150 3.46 10.92 10.67
CA GLN A 150 4.89 11.10 10.35
C GLN A 150 5.15 11.99 9.11
N ALA A 151 4.28 12.94 8.82
CA ALA A 151 4.59 14.05 7.91
C ALA A 151 5.14 15.26 8.68
#